data_AF-A0A5K1DGD6-F1
#
_entry.id   AF-A0A5K1DGD6-F1
#
_cell.length_a   1.000
_cell.length_b   1.000
_cell.length_c   1.000
_cell.angle_alpha   90.00
_cell.angle_beta   90.00
_cell.angle_gamma   90.00
#
_symmetry.space_group_name_H-M   'P 1'
#
loop_
_entity.id
_entity.type
_entity.pdbx_description
1 polymer ?
#
loop_
_entity_poly.entity_id
_entity_poly.type
_entity_poly.pdbx_seq_one_letter_code
_entity_poly.pdbx_strand_id
1 'polypeptide(L)' 'EWWNRDPIDVVNQASLTGAAPNISDAFTINGQPGDLYPCSSS' A
#
# COMPACT_ATOMS: atom_id res chain seq x y z
N GLU A 1 1.16 4.95 -6.70
CA GLU A 1 1.81 4.40 -5.49
C GLU A 1 2.10 5.43 -4.43
N TRP A 2 1.71 5.16 -3.18
CA TRP A 2 2.00 6.04 -2.06
C TRP A 2 3.50 6.03 -1.69
N TRP A 3 4.19 4.90 -1.92
CA TRP A 3 5.63 4.78 -1.63
C TRP A 3 6.52 5.61 -2.57
N ASN A 4 5.97 6.09 -3.69
CA ASN A 4 6.65 7.01 -4.62
C ASN A 4 6.35 8.49 -4.30
N ARG A 5 5.55 8.78 -3.27
CA ARG A 5 5.23 10.15 -2.84
C ARG A 5 6.15 10.58 -1.69
N ASP A 6 6.21 11.89 -1.47
CA ASP A 6 6.84 12.43 -0.26
C ASP A 6 6.13 11.86 0.99
N PRO A 7 6.87 11.24 1.93
CA PRO A 7 6.31 10.68 3.16
C PRO A 7 5.49 11.69 3.97
N ILE A 8 5.89 12.96 3.98
CA ILE A 8 5.20 14.03 4.71
C ILE A 8 3.83 14.32 4.11
N ASP A 9 3.72 14.32 2.78
CA ASP A 9 2.43 14.50 2.11
C ASP A 9 1.45 13.36 2.41
N VAL A 10 1.97 12.12 2.46
CA VAL A 10 1.17 10.94 2.79
C VAL A 10 0.64 11.02 4.23
N VAL A 11 1.49 11.40 5.18
CA VAL A 11 1.11 11.57 6.60
C VAL A 11 0.13 12.73 6.78
N ASN A 12 0.35 13.85 6.10
CA ASN A 12 -0.55 15.01 6.17
C ASN A 12 -1.93 14.67 5.60
N GLN A 13 -2.00 13.98 4.46
CA GLN A 13 -3.27 13.56 3.88
C GLN A 13 -4.03 12.58 4.80
N ALA A 14 -3.33 11.61 5.37
CA ALA A 14 -3.94 10.66 6.32
C ALA A 14 -4.43 11.38 7.60
N SER A 15 -3.64 12.33 8.11
CA SER A 15 -4.00 13.13 9.29
C SER A 15 -5.21 14.03 9.05
N LEU A 16 -5.31 14.62 7.85
CA LEU A 16 -6.40 15.51 7.47
C LEU A 16 -7.72 14.77 7.23
N THR A 17 -7.66 13.56 6.67
CA THR A 17 -8.85 12.83 6.21
C THR A 17 -9.27 11.69 7.12
N GLY A 18 -8.37 11.24 8.01
CA GLY A 18 -8.54 10.00 8.78
C GLY A 18 -8.48 8.73 7.93
N ALA A 19 -8.26 8.85 6.61
CA ALA A 19 -8.18 7.72 5.71
C ALA A 19 -6.78 7.13 5.73
N ALA A 20 -6.70 5.80 5.60
CA ALA A 20 -5.43 5.14 5.35
C ALA A 20 -4.80 5.64 4.03
N PRO A 21 -3.47 5.54 3.87
CA PRO A 21 -2.83 5.73 2.57
C PRO A 21 -3.52 4.88 1.50
N ASN A 22 -3.45 5.32 0.24
CA ASN A 22 -3.96 4.52 -0.88
C ASN A 22 -3.45 3.08 -0.78
N ILE A 23 -4.35 2.11 -0.99
CA ILE A 23 -4.01 0.69 -1.01
C ILE A 23 -2.84 0.50 -1.99
N SER A 24 -1.78 -0.13 -1.50
CA SER A 24 -0.62 -0.47 -2.31
C SER A 24 -1.00 -1.49 -3.39
N ASP A 25 -0.51 -1.31 -4.63
CA ASP A 25 -0.45 -2.41 -5.59
C ASP A 25 0.77 -3.31 -5.26
N ALA A 26 0.85 -3.76 -4.00
CA ALA A 26 1.98 -4.50 -3.49
C ALA A 26 2.14 -5.81 -4.29
N PHE A 27 3.27 -5.96 -4.97
CA PHE A 27 3.62 -7.22 -5.63
C PHE A 27 3.85 -8.33 -4.61
N THR A 28 4.37 -7.99 -3.43
CA THR A 28 4.56 -8.94 -2.33
C THR A 28 4.16 -8.35 -0.97
N ILE A 29 3.43 -9.14 -0.18
CA ILE A 29 3.13 -8.91 1.23
C ILE A 29 3.80 -10.06 2.00
N ASN A 30 4.78 -9.75 2.86
CA ASN A 30 5.53 -10.75 3.65
C ASN A 30 6.16 -11.90 2.82
N GLY A 31 6.55 -11.63 1.58
CA GLY A 31 7.13 -12.64 0.67
C GLY A 31 6.11 -13.48 -0.10
N GLN A 32 4.82 -13.20 0.04
CA GLN A 32 3.75 -13.81 -0.76
C GLN A 32 3.19 -12.78 -1.76
N PRO A 33 2.66 -13.18 -2.92
CA PRO A 33 1.99 -12.26 -3.83
C PRO A 33 0.91 -11.45 -3.10
N GLY A 34 0.85 -10.14 -3.30
CA GLY A 34 -0.20 -9.31 -2.70
C GLY A 34 -1.59 -9.62 -3.29
N ASP A 35 -2.65 -9.12 -2.67
CA ASP A 35 -4.06 -9.47 -2.96
C ASP A 35 -4.49 -9.34 -4.44
N LEU A 36 -3.74 -8.60 -5.25
CA LEU A 36 -3.97 -8.42 -6.69
C LEU A 36 -3.40 -9.57 -7.55
N TYR A 37 -2.65 -10.49 -6.95
CA TYR A 37 -2.03 -11.63 -7.61
C TYR A 37 -2.46 -12.92 -6.91
N PRO A 38 -2.86 -13.97 -7.65
CA PRO A 38 -3.22 -15.24 -7.04
C PRO A 38 -2.04 -15.80 -6.24
N CYS A 39 -2.29 -16.18 -4.98
CA CYS A 39 -1.32 -16.92 -4.18
C CYS A 39 -0.90 -18.20 -4.92
N SER A 40 0.35 -18.64 -4.71
CA SER A 40 0.80 -19.94 -5.20
C SER A 40 -0.11 -21.04 -4.64
N SER A 41 -0.73 -21.83 -5.50
CA SER A 41 -1.43 -23.06 -5.10
C SER A 41 -0.39 -24.00 -4.50
N SER A 42 -0.37 -24.11 -3.17
CA SER A 42 0.42 -25.12 -2.46
C SER A 42 -0.14 -26.52 -2.69
#